data_AF-A0A7S2LCL8-F1
#
_entry.id   AF-A0A7S2LCL8-F1
#
_cell.length_a   1.000
_cell.length_b   1.000
_cell.length_c   1.000
_cell.angle_alpha   90.00
_cell.angle_beta   90.00
_cell.angle_gamma   90.00
#
_symmetry.space_group_name_H-M   'P 1'
#
loop_
_entity.id
_entity.type
_entity.pdbx_description
1 polymer ?
#
loop_
_entity_poly.entity_id
_entity_poly.type
_entity_poly.pdbx_seq_one_letter_code
_entity_poly.pdbx_strand_id
1 'polypeptide(L)'
;GFCGQRTKPFRRPMNLTGADGLYISCTLGSDDDAERRVWKLSLRLDDSRGEVVYQAPFMPPAGGAPSPVYVPFSDFQLVRGPVTVQGAPPVSNVSAVFQVGFTCSKFVIDTRMTPLENFRNGTFQLNIAEIGVYAAGRSDAIASGPEWLAAADPPGVLTDREIKRKRPLLLRLVLLPLLGLVFSEAKRRRRRAGQILVERGASKWQLAAMGWKFKRNLRDKSIFASLALTAVELGSAAAGALLGLPARLLVFPVFRWIARRRQRKEAAAKAESSAP
;
A
#
# COMPACT_ATOMS: atom_id res chain seq x y z
N GLY A 1 1.12 -11.03 4.09
CA GLY A 1 1.15 -9.56 4.21
C GLY A 1 1.34 -8.96 2.83
N PHE A 2 1.20 -7.65 2.68
CA PHE A 2 1.48 -6.95 1.44
C PHE A 2 2.22 -5.63 1.72
N CYS A 3 2.99 -5.17 0.73
CA CYS A 3 3.66 -3.88 0.69
C CYS A 3 3.40 -3.29 -0.69
N GLY A 4 3.11 -2.00 -0.80
CA GLY A 4 2.83 -1.40 -2.09
C GLY A 4 2.88 0.10 -2.05
N GLN A 5 2.92 0.70 -3.22
CA GLN A 5 2.89 2.14 -3.41
C GLN A 5 1.93 2.47 -4.55
N ARG A 6 1.38 3.67 -4.50
CA ARG A 6 0.47 4.21 -5.52
C ARG A 6 0.81 5.66 -5.76
N THR A 7 0.55 6.13 -6.97
CA THR A 7 0.58 7.55 -7.30
C THR A 7 -0.38 8.30 -6.38
N LYS A 8 -0.20 9.61 -6.23
CA LYS A 8 -1.29 10.42 -5.68
C LYS A 8 -2.46 10.37 -6.67
N PRO A 9 -3.72 10.38 -6.19
CA PRO A 9 -4.85 10.38 -7.10
C PRO A 9 -4.78 11.61 -8.02
N PHE A 10 -5.11 11.41 -9.27
CA PHE A 10 -5.16 12.45 -10.27
C PHE A 10 -6.35 13.39 -10.01
N ARG A 11 -6.18 14.68 -10.28
CA ARG A 11 -7.23 15.70 -10.14
C ARG A 11 -8.33 15.50 -11.17
N ARG A 12 -7.95 15.12 -12.39
CA ARG A 12 -8.81 14.70 -13.48
C ARG A 12 -8.40 13.28 -13.88
N PRO A 13 -9.35 12.41 -14.25
CA PRO A 13 -9.00 11.08 -14.72
C PRO A 13 -8.14 11.18 -15.99
N MET A 14 -7.15 10.30 -16.09
CA MET A 14 -6.35 10.11 -17.29
C MET A 14 -7.16 9.27 -18.29
N ASN A 15 -7.35 9.79 -19.50
CA ASN A 15 -7.96 9.05 -20.57
C ASN A 15 -6.89 8.19 -21.25
N LEU A 16 -7.05 6.87 -21.21
CA LEU A 16 -6.16 5.89 -21.84
C LEU A 16 -6.84 5.14 -23.00
N THR A 17 -7.88 5.74 -23.60
CA THR A 17 -8.58 5.16 -24.76
C THR A 17 -7.62 4.94 -25.93
N GLY A 18 -7.54 3.71 -26.46
CA GLY A 18 -6.65 3.36 -27.56
C GLY A 18 -5.25 2.90 -27.16
N ALA A 19 -4.95 2.80 -25.86
CA ALA A 19 -3.81 2.04 -25.36
C ALA A 19 -4.23 0.57 -25.12
N ASP A 20 -3.28 -0.35 -25.28
CA ASP A 20 -3.50 -1.80 -25.08
C ASP A 20 -3.13 -2.25 -23.67
N GLY A 21 -2.31 -1.47 -22.96
CA GLY A 21 -1.95 -1.78 -21.59
C GLY A 21 -0.99 -0.77 -20.96
N LEU A 22 -0.48 -1.16 -19.79
CA LEU A 22 0.58 -0.43 -19.09
C LEU A 22 1.91 -1.15 -19.27
N TYR A 23 3.01 -0.41 -19.23
CA TYR A 23 4.31 -1.00 -18.95
C TYR A 23 4.90 -0.43 -17.66
N ILE A 24 5.70 -1.24 -16.99
CA ILE A 24 6.54 -0.82 -15.87
C ILE A 24 7.99 -1.18 -16.20
N SER A 25 8.82 -0.15 -16.40
CA SER A 25 10.26 -0.32 -16.55
C SER A 25 10.88 -0.45 -15.16
N CYS A 26 11.30 -1.66 -14.81
CA CYS A 26 11.80 -1.96 -13.47
C CYS A 26 12.86 -3.06 -13.47
N THR A 27 13.56 -3.20 -12.34
CA THR A 27 14.42 -4.35 -12.04
C THR A 27 14.37 -4.65 -10.54
N LEU A 28 14.41 -5.93 -10.19
CA LEU A 28 14.54 -6.39 -8.82
C LEU A 28 16.02 -6.31 -8.42
N GLY A 29 16.34 -5.32 -7.58
CA GLY A 29 17.71 -5.04 -7.14
C GLY A 29 18.12 -5.71 -5.82
N SER A 30 17.21 -6.41 -5.15
CA SER A 30 17.51 -7.03 -3.83
C SER A 30 17.97 -8.47 -3.89
N ASP A 31 17.48 -9.24 -4.86
CA ASP A 31 17.70 -10.68 -5.01
C ASP A 31 17.16 -11.15 -6.36
N ASP A 32 17.48 -12.40 -6.75
CA ASP A 32 16.98 -13.02 -7.98
C ASP A 32 15.69 -13.84 -7.77
N ASP A 33 15.09 -13.75 -6.58
CA ASP A 33 13.92 -14.52 -6.14
C ASP A 33 12.60 -13.79 -6.46
N ALA A 34 12.45 -13.25 -7.67
CA ALA A 34 11.26 -12.50 -8.07
C ALA A 34 9.98 -13.33 -7.94
N GLU A 35 10.05 -14.61 -8.32
CA GLU A 35 8.97 -15.60 -8.28
C GLU A 35 8.46 -15.94 -6.87
N ARG A 36 9.29 -15.70 -5.83
CA ARG A 36 8.92 -15.98 -4.44
C ARG A 36 8.09 -14.86 -3.81
N ARG A 37 7.61 -13.92 -4.62
CA ARG A 37 6.73 -12.81 -4.22
C ARG A 37 5.71 -12.58 -5.34
N VAL A 38 4.49 -12.17 -4.97
CA VAL A 38 3.47 -11.84 -5.96
C VAL A 38 3.52 -10.34 -6.24
N TRP A 39 3.88 -9.96 -7.46
CA TRP A 39 3.91 -8.57 -7.90
C TRP A 39 2.67 -8.24 -8.72
N LYS A 40 2.04 -7.11 -8.42
CA LYS A 40 0.77 -6.70 -9.02
C LYS A 40 0.86 -5.24 -9.42
N LEU A 41 0.46 -4.92 -10.64
CA LEU A 41 0.07 -3.57 -11.01
C LEU A 41 -1.39 -3.37 -10.63
N SER A 42 -1.75 -2.12 -10.32
CA SER A 42 -3.10 -1.75 -9.92
C SER A 42 -3.56 -0.48 -10.60
N LEU A 43 -4.81 -0.51 -11.05
CA LEU A 43 -5.53 0.59 -11.67
C LEU A 43 -6.76 0.91 -10.84
N ARG A 44 -7.02 2.20 -10.69
CA ARG A 44 -8.29 2.68 -10.17
C ARG A 44 -9.03 3.43 -11.27
N LEU A 45 -10.22 2.94 -11.59
CA LEU A 45 -11.10 3.51 -12.62
C LEU A 45 -12.25 4.35 -12.05
N ASP A 46 -12.26 4.57 -10.74
CA ASP A 46 -13.24 5.40 -10.03
C ASP A 46 -12.57 6.46 -9.16
N ASP A 47 -13.33 7.47 -8.73
CA ASP A 47 -12.85 8.45 -7.75
C ASP A 47 -13.02 7.98 -6.29
N SER A 48 -13.58 6.77 -6.11
CA SER A 48 -13.83 6.18 -4.81
C SER A 48 -12.53 5.86 -4.09
N ARG A 49 -12.56 5.84 -2.76
CA ARG A 49 -11.41 5.43 -1.92
C ARG A 49 -11.57 4.00 -1.41
N GLY A 50 -12.36 3.19 -2.12
CA GLY A 50 -12.73 1.84 -1.72
C GLY A 50 -11.58 0.83 -1.79
N GLU A 51 -11.80 -0.35 -1.22
CA GLU A 51 -10.85 -1.48 -1.26
C GLU A 51 -10.80 -2.18 -2.62
N VAL A 52 -11.73 -1.83 -3.52
CA VAL A 52 -11.88 -2.43 -4.84
C VAL A 52 -11.03 -1.66 -5.84
N VAL A 53 -10.21 -2.40 -6.59
CA VAL A 53 -9.32 -1.90 -7.64
C VAL A 53 -9.16 -2.96 -8.71
N TYR A 54 -8.73 -2.57 -9.90
CA TYR A 54 -8.28 -3.53 -10.90
C TYR A 54 -6.82 -3.89 -10.63
N GLN A 55 -6.47 -5.18 -10.68
CA GLN A 55 -5.10 -5.66 -10.53
C GLN A 55 -4.75 -6.68 -11.59
N ALA A 56 -3.50 -6.63 -12.04
CA ALA A 56 -2.89 -7.63 -12.92
C ALA A 56 -1.53 -8.04 -12.35
N PRO A 57 -1.16 -9.33 -12.42
CA PRO A 57 0.18 -9.76 -12.03
C PRO A 57 1.22 -9.26 -13.04
N PHE A 58 2.44 -9.08 -12.57
CA PHE A 58 3.62 -8.91 -13.44
C PHE A 58 4.82 -9.60 -12.80
N MET A 59 5.90 -9.81 -13.55
CA MET A 59 7.14 -10.36 -12.99
C MET A 59 8.28 -9.37 -13.24
N PRO A 60 8.86 -8.76 -12.20
CA PRO A 60 10.01 -7.89 -12.40
C PRO A 60 11.21 -8.73 -12.85
N PRO A 61 12.00 -8.25 -13.81
CA PRO A 61 13.25 -8.89 -14.20
C PRO A 61 14.25 -8.81 -13.05
N ALA A 62 15.08 -9.85 -12.91
CA ALA A 62 16.12 -9.93 -11.90
C ALA A 62 17.47 -9.43 -12.46
N GLY A 63 18.17 -8.60 -11.69
CA GLY A 63 19.48 -8.07 -12.06
C GLY A 63 19.44 -7.07 -13.24
N GLY A 64 20.58 -6.42 -13.47
CA GLY A 64 20.80 -5.56 -14.63
C GLY A 64 20.08 -4.20 -14.60
N ALA A 65 19.96 -3.60 -15.78
CA ALA A 65 19.28 -2.31 -15.98
C ALA A 65 17.75 -2.51 -15.94
N PRO A 66 16.97 -1.49 -15.52
CA PRO A 66 15.52 -1.51 -15.61
C PRO A 66 15.06 -1.84 -17.04
N SER A 67 14.18 -2.83 -17.18
CA SER A 67 13.61 -3.20 -18.47
C SER A 67 12.08 -3.24 -18.39
N PRO A 68 11.39 -2.97 -19.52
CA PRO A 68 9.94 -2.86 -19.53
C PRO A 68 9.26 -4.22 -19.39
N VAL A 69 8.31 -4.30 -18.44
CA VAL A 69 7.34 -5.40 -18.32
C VAL A 69 5.98 -4.90 -18.77
N TYR A 70 5.45 -5.51 -19.83
CA TYR A 70 4.18 -5.13 -20.45
C TYR A 70 3.03 -5.90 -19.82
N VAL A 71 1.96 -5.18 -19.45
CA VAL A 71 0.78 -5.73 -18.81
C VAL A 71 -0.46 -5.24 -19.58
N PRO A 72 -1.07 -6.11 -20.40
CA PRO A 72 -2.29 -5.82 -21.15
C PRO A 72 -3.44 -5.42 -20.24
N PHE A 73 -4.33 -4.54 -20.71
CA PHE A 73 -5.56 -4.23 -19.97
C PHE A 73 -6.46 -5.45 -19.78
N SER A 74 -6.42 -6.42 -20.72
CA SER A 74 -7.15 -7.69 -20.60
C SER A 74 -6.78 -8.50 -19.36
N ASP A 75 -5.58 -8.32 -18.81
CA ASP A 75 -5.08 -9.09 -17.67
C ASP A 75 -5.56 -8.51 -16.33
N PHE A 76 -6.10 -7.29 -16.35
CA PHE A 76 -6.59 -6.61 -15.16
C PHE A 76 -7.95 -7.16 -14.74
N GLN A 77 -8.00 -7.67 -13.51
CA GLN A 77 -9.21 -8.21 -12.90
C GLN A 77 -9.65 -7.31 -11.75
N LEU A 78 -10.96 -7.11 -11.61
CA LEU A 78 -11.50 -6.39 -10.46
C LEU A 78 -11.32 -7.24 -9.21
N VAL A 79 -10.63 -6.68 -8.21
CA VAL A 79 -10.33 -7.38 -6.95
C VAL A 79 -10.71 -6.55 -5.74
N ARG A 80 -11.05 -7.23 -4.66
CA ARG A 80 -11.07 -6.68 -3.30
C ARG A 80 -9.94 -7.31 -2.50
N GLY A 81 -8.85 -6.57 -2.31
CA GLY A 81 -7.62 -7.17 -1.81
C GLY A 81 -7.04 -8.15 -2.84
N PRO A 82 -6.72 -9.41 -2.47
CA PRO A 82 -6.27 -10.42 -3.44
C PRO A 82 -7.41 -11.22 -4.09
N VAL A 83 -8.67 -11.01 -3.66
CA VAL A 83 -9.81 -11.82 -4.09
C VAL A 83 -10.50 -11.19 -5.29
N THR A 84 -10.71 -11.96 -6.35
CA THR A 84 -11.44 -11.54 -7.54
C THR A 84 -12.93 -11.31 -7.25
N VAL A 85 -13.49 -10.27 -7.85
CA VAL A 85 -14.93 -10.00 -7.81
C VAL A 85 -15.58 -10.80 -8.94
N GLN A 86 -16.37 -11.81 -8.59
CA GLN A 86 -17.03 -12.66 -9.58
C GLN A 86 -18.00 -11.86 -10.45
N GLY A 87 -18.00 -12.14 -11.76
CA GLY A 87 -18.86 -11.46 -12.74
C GLY A 87 -18.47 -10.02 -13.05
N ALA A 88 -17.34 -9.53 -12.52
CA ALA A 88 -16.86 -8.19 -12.87
C ALA A 88 -16.46 -8.12 -14.35
N PRO A 89 -16.79 -7.01 -15.05
CA PRO A 89 -16.39 -6.85 -16.43
C PRO A 89 -14.86 -6.75 -16.55
N PRO A 90 -14.28 -7.23 -17.66
CA PRO A 90 -12.88 -6.98 -17.96
C PRO A 90 -12.64 -5.49 -18.15
N VAL A 91 -11.38 -5.06 -17.97
CA VAL A 91 -11.00 -3.69 -18.29
C VAL A 91 -11.03 -3.51 -19.81
N SER A 92 -12.07 -2.86 -20.31
CA SER A 92 -12.20 -2.46 -21.71
C SER A 92 -12.39 -0.94 -21.80
N ASN A 93 -11.72 -0.29 -22.74
CA ASN A 93 -11.84 1.15 -22.99
C ASN A 93 -11.56 2.02 -21.74
N VAL A 94 -10.27 2.14 -21.40
CA VAL A 94 -9.80 2.77 -20.17
C VAL A 94 -9.85 4.30 -20.27
N SER A 95 -11.05 4.87 -20.35
CA SER A 95 -11.25 6.31 -20.54
C SER A 95 -11.07 7.14 -19.27
N ALA A 96 -11.00 6.51 -18.09
CA ALA A 96 -10.85 7.21 -16.83
C ALA A 96 -10.00 6.46 -15.80
N VAL A 97 -8.69 6.73 -15.76
CA VAL A 97 -7.80 6.26 -14.68
C VAL A 97 -7.60 7.37 -13.66
N PHE A 98 -7.82 7.08 -12.38
CA PHE A 98 -7.65 8.04 -11.28
C PHE A 98 -6.37 7.82 -10.48
N GLN A 99 -5.80 6.61 -10.54
CA GLN A 99 -4.61 6.25 -9.79
C GLN A 99 -3.98 4.99 -10.37
N VAL A 100 -2.65 4.94 -10.33
CA VAL A 100 -1.84 3.76 -10.66
C VAL A 100 -1.04 3.37 -9.43
N GLY A 101 -0.80 2.09 -9.23
CA GLY A 101 0.09 1.63 -8.17
C GLY A 101 0.60 0.23 -8.42
N PHE A 102 1.47 -0.22 -7.53
CA PHE A 102 1.96 -1.58 -7.51
C PHE A 102 1.94 -2.16 -6.10
N THR A 103 1.91 -3.47 -6.00
CA THR A 103 1.90 -4.21 -4.74
C THR A 103 2.76 -5.46 -4.85
N CYS A 104 3.59 -5.70 -3.85
CA CYS A 104 4.23 -6.96 -3.54
C CYS A 104 3.45 -7.66 -2.42
N SER A 105 3.04 -8.90 -2.62
CA SER A 105 2.10 -9.61 -1.74
C SER A 105 2.48 -11.08 -1.58
N LYS A 106 2.04 -11.66 -0.46
CA LYS A 106 2.01 -13.11 -0.27
C LYS A 106 0.87 -13.79 -1.03
N PHE A 107 -0.17 -13.05 -1.39
CA PHE A 107 -1.41 -13.64 -1.93
C PHE A 107 -1.50 -13.45 -3.43
N VAL A 108 -1.78 -14.54 -4.16
CA VAL A 108 -2.06 -14.53 -5.60
C VAL A 108 -3.40 -13.82 -5.88
N ILE A 109 -3.68 -13.48 -7.15
CA ILE A 109 -5.01 -13.01 -7.56
C ILE A 109 -5.81 -14.26 -7.89
N ASP A 110 -6.87 -14.52 -7.12
CA ASP A 110 -7.73 -15.71 -7.29
C ASP A 110 -9.11 -15.43 -6.66
N THR A 111 -10.06 -16.32 -6.88
CA THR A 111 -11.38 -16.39 -6.21
C THR A 111 -11.27 -16.61 -4.70
N ARG A 112 -10.11 -17.05 -4.21
CA ARG A 112 -9.82 -17.29 -2.80
C ARG A 112 -8.59 -16.50 -2.35
N MET A 113 -8.43 -16.34 -1.04
CA MET A 113 -7.26 -15.68 -0.45
C MET A 113 -6.04 -16.61 -0.40
N THR A 114 -5.67 -17.17 -1.55
CA THR A 114 -4.67 -18.21 -1.68
C THR A 114 -3.26 -17.63 -1.44
N PRO A 115 -2.51 -18.14 -0.44
CA PRO A 115 -1.13 -17.73 -0.20
C PRO A 115 -0.16 -18.43 -1.16
N LEU A 116 0.86 -17.72 -1.63
CA LEU A 116 2.04 -18.30 -2.24
C LEU A 116 2.80 -19.11 -1.16
N GLU A 117 3.02 -20.40 -1.43
CA GLU A 117 3.56 -21.35 -0.45
C GLU A 117 5.02 -21.03 -0.09
N ASN A 118 5.85 -20.78 -1.09
CA ASN A 118 7.28 -20.51 -0.96
C ASN A 118 7.62 -19.01 -0.77
N PHE A 119 6.66 -18.22 -0.26
CA PHE A 119 6.78 -16.76 -0.14
C PHE A 119 8.02 -16.33 0.65
N ARG A 120 8.85 -15.48 0.04
CA ARG A 120 10.04 -14.90 0.67
C ARG A 120 9.68 -13.69 1.53
N ASN A 121 9.71 -13.88 2.85
CA ASN A 121 9.59 -12.79 3.80
C ASN A 121 10.85 -11.91 3.82
N GLY A 122 10.68 -10.63 4.15
CA GLY A 122 11.80 -9.72 4.37
C GLY A 122 11.74 -8.47 3.50
N THR A 123 12.86 -7.77 3.45
CA THR A 123 13.04 -6.60 2.58
C THR A 123 13.14 -7.03 1.11
N PHE A 124 12.79 -6.10 0.23
CA PHE A 124 13.03 -6.19 -1.21
C PHE A 124 13.34 -4.78 -1.72
N GLN A 125 13.97 -4.71 -2.88
CA GLN A 125 14.26 -3.46 -3.58
C GLN A 125 13.79 -3.61 -5.02
N LEU A 126 12.73 -2.89 -5.36
CA LEU A 126 12.26 -2.76 -6.74
C LEU A 126 12.68 -1.38 -7.25
N ASN A 127 13.60 -1.36 -8.20
CA ASN A 127 14.02 -0.13 -8.86
C ASN A 127 13.07 0.11 -10.02
N ILE A 128 12.32 1.22 -9.99
CA ILE A 128 11.36 1.59 -11.04
C ILE A 128 11.93 2.81 -11.75
N ALA A 129 12.17 2.69 -13.05
CA ALA A 129 12.59 3.80 -13.88
C ALA A 129 11.38 4.58 -14.39
N GLU A 130 10.37 3.87 -14.90
CA GLU A 130 9.22 4.48 -15.55
C GLU A 130 7.98 3.59 -15.43
N ILE A 131 6.80 4.23 -15.41
CA ILE A 131 5.51 3.57 -15.65
C ILE A 131 4.84 4.34 -16.79
N GLY A 132 4.50 3.64 -17.86
CA GLY A 132 3.89 4.24 -19.04
C GLY A 132 2.80 3.36 -19.64
N VAL A 133 2.37 3.74 -20.84
CA VAL A 133 1.35 3.00 -21.62
C VAL A 133 1.94 2.55 -22.95
N TYR A 134 1.38 1.51 -23.53
CA TYR A 134 1.79 1.04 -24.85
C TYR A 134 0.57 0.74 -25.74
N ALA A 135 0.81 0.75 -27.05
CA ALA A 135 -0.11 0.27 -28.06
C ALA A 135 0.63 -0.75 -28.95
N ALA A 136 0.15 -1.99 -28.99
CA ALA A 136 0.66 -3.06 -29.81
C ALA A 136 0.56 -2.70 -31.30
N GLY A 137 1.61 -3.01 -32.07
CA GLY A 137 1.66 -2.70 -33.51
C GLY A 137 2.17 -1.30 -33.87
N ARG A 138 2.58 -0.48 -32.89
CA ARG A 138 3.33 0.77 -33.13
C ARG A 138 4.71 0.69 -32.48
N SER A 139 5.70 0.24 -33.25
CA SER A 139 7.10 0.12 -32.83
C SER A 139 7.71 1.43 -32.30
N ASP A 140 7.14 2.58 -32.67
CA ASP A 140 7.67 3.91 -32.33
C ASP A 140 7.02 4.50 -31.06
N ALA A 141 5.93 3.91 -30.56
CA ALA A 141 5.18 4.43 -29.39
C ALA A 141 5.86 4.14 -28.05
N ILE A 142 6.97 3.38 -28.05
CA ILE A 142 7.67 2.90 -26.85
C ILE A 142 8.53 4.00 -26.21
N ALA A 143 9.02 4.97 -26.99
CA ALA A 143 9.93 6.01 -26.50
C ALA A 143 9.27 7.37 -26.24
N SER A 144 8.04 7.59 -26.72
CA SER A 144 7.36 8.90 -26.66
C SER A 144 5.92 8.83 -26.17
N GLY A 145 5.43 7.63 -25.82
CA GLY A 145 4.01 7.37 -25.62
C GLY A 145 3.22 7.52 -26.93
N PRO A 146 1.93 7.17 -26.94
CA PRO A 146 1.07 7.45 -28.08
C PRO A 146 1.01 8.96 -28.34
N GLU A 147 1.09 9.38 -29.61
CA GLU A 147 1.05 10.80 -30.02
C GLU A 147 -0.19 11.55 -29.47
N TRP A 148 -1.32 10.86 -29.33
CA TRP A 148 -2.54 11.40 -28.72
C TRP A 148 -2.43 11.63 -27.20
N LEU A 149 -1.49 10.97 -26.53
CA LEU A 149 -1.16 11.18 -25.12
C LEU A 149 -0.13 12.29 -24.95
N ALA A 150 0.80 12.44 -25.90
CA ALA A 150 1.80 13.52 -25.90
C ALA A 150 1.17 14.92 -26.04
N ALA A 151 0.00 15.00 -26.69
CA ALA A 151 -0.79 16.24 -26.80
C ALA A 151 -1.66 16.55 -25.56
N ALA A 152 -1.77 15.61 -24.60
CA ALA A 152 -2.62 15.77 -23.43
C ALA A 152 -1.80 16.25 -22.22
N ASP A 153 -2.22 17.35 -21.60
CA ASP A 153 -1.61 17.82 -20.34
C ASP A 153 -1.63 16.70 -19.29
N PRO A 154 -0.50 16.38 -18.63
CA PRO A 154 -0.46 15.37 -17.60
C PRO A 154 -1.43 15.76 -16.48
N PRO A 155 -2.28 14.84 -16.01
CA PRO A 155 -3.29 15.19 -15.04
C PRO A 155 -2.61 15.56 -13.72
N GLY A 156 -2.80 16.82 -13.30
CA GLY A 156 -2.25 17.30 -12.04
C GLY A 156 -2.65 16.39 -10.87
N VAL A 157 -1.75 16.16 -9.92
CA VAL A 157 -2.04 15.30 -8.75
C VAL A 157 -2.70 16.08 -7.62
N LEU A 158 -3.53 15.41 -6.83
CA LEU A 158 -4.05 15.99 -5.60
C LEU A 158 -2.93 16.19 -4.57
N THR A 159 -2.90 17.37 -3.96
CA THR A 159 -2.04 17.68 -2.82
C THR A 159 -2.49 16.93 -1.56
N ASP A 160 -1.60 16.78 -0.58
CA ASP A 160 -1.92 16.08 0.67
C ASP A 160 -3.06 16.76 1.44
N ARG A 161 -3.21 18.09 1.30
CA ARG A 161 -4.31 18.87 1.89
C ARG A 161 -5.64 18.55 1.22
N GLU A 162 -5.69 18.55 -0.11
CA GLU A 162 -6.88 18.18 -0.88
C GLU A 162 -7.31 16.73 -0.59
N ILE A 163 -6.33 15.81 -0.55
CA ILE A 163 -6.55 14.40 -0.20
C ILE A 163 -7.15 14.26 1.20
N LYS A 164 -6.75 15.09 2.17
CA LYS A 164 -7.31 15.07 3.53
C LYS A 164 -8.73 15.63 3.58
N ARG A 165 -9.04 16.63 2.75
CA ARG A 165 -10.37 17.25 2.68
C ARG A 165 -11.41 16.30 2.08
N LYS A 166 -11.06 15.51 1.07
CA LYS A 166 -11.93 14.51 0.43
C LYS A 166 -12.21 13.25 1.28
N ARG A 167 -11.70 13.14 2.51
CA ARG A 167 -11.94 11.97 3.37
C ARG A 167 -13.29 12.08 4.08
N PRO A 168 -14.00 10.95 4.29
CA PRO A 168 -15.22 10.95 5.10
C PRO A 168 -14.98 11.58 6.47
N LEU A 169 -15.93 12.41 6.94
CA LEU A 169 -15.79 13.19 8.17
C LEU A 169 -15.50 12.31 9.39
N LEU A 170 -16.19 11.16 9.50
CA LEU A 170 -15.98 10.19 10.58
C LEU A 170 -14.53 9.71 10.65
N LEU A 171 -13.93 9.46 9.49
CA LEU A 171 -12.55 8.98 9.37
C LEU A 171 -11.55 10.10 9.70
N ARG A 172 -11.88 11.35 9.33
CA ARG A 172 -11.06 12.55 9.59
C ARG A 172 -11.06 12.98 11.05
N LEU A 173 -12.22 12.95 11.71
CA LEU A 173 -12.42 13.52 13.05
C LEU A 173 -12.21 12.50 14.16
N VAL A 174 -12.53 11.22 13.95
CA VAL A 174 -12.56 10.22 15.02
C VAL A 174 -11.48 9.16 14.82
N LEU A 175 -11.46 8.49 13.67
CA LEU A 175 -10.60 7.30 13.49
C LEU A 175 -9.12 7.66 13.25
N LEU A 176 -8.80 8.68 12.46
CA LEU A 176 -7.41 9.03 12.16
C LEU A 176 -6.61 9.56 13.35
N PRO A 177 -7.14 10.41 14.24
CA PRO A 177 -6.47 10.77 15.48
C PRO A 177 -6.19 9.53 16.32
N LEU A 178 -7.20 8.69 16.57
CA LEU A 178 -7.07 7.48 17.39
C LEU A 178 -6.09 6.45 16.79
N LEU A 179 -6.16 6.19 15.47
CA LEU A 179 -5.24 5.29 14.78
C LEU A 179 -3.83 5.88 14.65
N GLY A 180 -3.68 7.20 14.51
CA GLY A 180 -2.37 7.86 14.49
C GLY A 180 -1.64 7.75 15.83
N LEU A 181 -2.39 7.82 16.93
CA LEU A 181 -1.90 7.65 18.30
C LEU A 181 -1.41 6.21 18.58
N VAL A 182 -2.13 5.21 18.06
CA VAL A 182 -1.90 3.78 18.36
C VAL A 182 -1.07 3.06 17.29
N PHE A 183 -1.21 3.41 16.02
CA PHE A 183 -0.73 2.62 14.87
C PHE A 183 0.17 3.37 13.88
N SER A 184 0.60 4.62 14.17
CA SER A 184 1.45 5.34 13.22
C SER A 184 2.71 4.57 12.88
N GLU A 185 2.90 4.31 11.58
CA GLU A 185 4.05 3.55 11.08
C GLU A 185 5.36 4.26 11.40
N ALA A 186 5.39 5.60 11.35
CA ALA A 186 6.53 6.39 11.79
C ALA A 186 6.90 6.14 13.27
N LYS A 187 5.92 5.93 14.16
CA LYS A 187 6.17 5.57 15.57
C LYS A 187 6.70 4.14 15.68
N ARG A 188 6.18 3.20 14.88
CA ARG A 188 6.70 1.81 14.83
C ARG A 188 8.12 1.73 14.29
N ARG A 189 8.43 2.44 13.19
CA ARG A 189 9.78 2.54 12.61
C ARG A 189 10.77 3.15 13.62
N ARG A 190 10.38 4.23 14.31
CA ARG A 190 11.20 4.83 15.38
C ARG A 190 11.43 3.90 16.55
N ARG A 191 10.40 3.18 17.01
CA ARG A 191 10.54 2.19 18.09
C ARG A 191 11.49 1.06 17.69
N ARG A 192 11.38 0.55 16.45
CA ARG A 192 12.24 -0.52 15.95
C ARG A 192 13.68 -0.05 15.74
N ALA A 193 13.89 1.16 15.22
CA ALA A 193 15.22 1.75 15.13
C ALA A 193 15.84 1.92 16.53
N GLY A 194 15.06 2.36 17.52
CA GLY A 194 15.51 2.43 18.91
C GLY A 194 15.89 1.05 19.47
N GLN A 195 15.10 0.02 19.20
CA GLN A 195 15.41 -1.36 19.62
C GLN A 195 16.74 -1.85 19.02
N ILE A 196 16.94 -1.67 17.71
CA ILE A 196 18.19 -2.03 17.02
C ILE A 196 19.39 -1.30 17.64
N LEU A 197 19.24 -0.03 18.02
CA LEU A 197 20.30 0.72 18.65
C LEU A 197 20.59 0.24 20.08
N VAL A 198 19.57 -0.12 20.87
CA VAL A 198 19.77 -0.75 22.19
C VAL A 198 20.48 -2.09 22.05
N GLU A 199 20.06 -2.92 21.08
CA GLU A 199 20.71 -4.20 20.77
C GLU A 199 22.18 -4.03 20.37
N ARG A 200 22.55 -2.87 19.81
CA ARG A 200 23.93 -2.48 19.48
C ARG A 200 24.66 -1.75 20.62
N GLY A 201 24.11 -1.75 21.84
CA GLY A 201 24.74 -1.20 23.03
C GLY A 201 24.40 0.25 23.36
N ALA A 202 23.48 0.90 22.65
CA ALA A 202 23.06 2.26 22.99
C ALA A 202 22.20 2.30 24.26
N SER A 203 22.52 3.20 25.18
CA SER A 203 21.71 3.44 26.36
C SER A 203 20.42 4.21 26.03
N LYS A 204 19.38 4.06 26.85
CA LYS A 204 18.11 4.80 26.68
C LYS A 204 18.30 6.32 26.69
N TRP A 205 19.28 6.81 27.44
CA TRP A 205 19.63 8.23 27.50
C TRP A 205 20.31 8.71 26.22
N GLN A 206 21.20 7.92 25.63
CA GLN A 206 21.81 8.22 24.34
C GLN A 206 20.75 8.30 23.23
N LEU A 207 19.74 7.43 23.25
CA LEU A 207 18.61 7.49 22.32
C LEU A 207 17.76 8.74 22.50
N ALA A 208 17.49 9.15 23.74
CA ALA A 208 16.75 10.37 24.02
C ALA A 208 17.52 11.61 23.55
N ALA A 209 18.83 11.67 23.83
CA ALA A 209 19.71 12.75 23.40
C ALA A 209 19.84 12.81 21.86
N MET A 210 19.97 11.67 21.18
CA MET A 210 19.96 11.61 19.71
C MET A 210 18.62 12.08 19.14
N GLY A 211 17.50 11.65 19.70
CA GLY A 211 16.17 12.09 19.28
C GLY A 211 15.99 13.60 19.44
N TRP A 212 16.52 14.17 20.51
CA TRP A 212 16.53 15.62 20.75
C TRP A 212 17.41 16.37 19.74
N LYS A 213 18.65 15.92 19.53
CA LYS A 213 19.58 16.49 18.54
C LYS A 213 18.99 16.43 17.12
N PHE A 214 18.38 15.31 16.75
CA PHE A 214 17.72 15.12 15.45
C PHE A 214 16.57 16.12 15.26
N LYS A 215 15.70 16.31 16.27
CA LYS A 215 14.59 17.27 16.20
C LYS A 215 15.08 18.71 16.06
N ARG A 216 16.18 19.06 16.74
CA ARG A 216 16.77 20.39 16.70
C ARG A 216 17.47 20.70 15.37
N ASN A 217 18.17 19.73 14.79
CA ASN A 217 19.10 19.98 13.69
C ASN A 217 18.57 19.61 12.29
N LEU A 218 17.56 18.73 12.16
CA LEU A 218 17.07 18.27 10.84
C LEU A 218 15.75 18.90 10.38
N ARG A 219 15.23 19.87 11.13
CA ARG A 219 13.92 20.49 10.83
C ARG A 219 13.93 22.00 10.74
N ASP A 220 15.07 22.67 10.91
CA ASP A 220 15.17 24.15 10.96
C ASP A 220 14.08 24.79 11.83
N LYS A 221 13.72 24.11 12.92
CA LYS A 221 12.65 24.53 13.82
C LYS A 221 13.26 25.18 15.04
N SER A 222 12.69 26.33 15.41
CA SER A 222 13.03 27.01 16.66
C SER A 222 12.92 26.07 17.87
N ILE A 223 13.64 26.39 18.94
CA ILE A 223 13.63 25.61 20.19
C ILE A 223 12.20 25.41 20.70
N PHE A 224 11.36 26.45 20.61
CA PHE A 224 9.95 26.39 20.97
C PHE A 224 9.13 25.43 20.10
N ALA A 225 9.36 25.41 18.78
CA ALA A 225 8.70 24.46 17.89
C ALA A 225 9.15 23.01 18.17
N SER A 226 10.40 22.80 18.57
CA SER A 226 10.94 21.49 18.96
C SER A 226 10.38 21.00 20.30
N LEU A 227 10.18 21.91 21.27
CA LEU A 227 9.51 21.63 22.54
C LEU A 227 8.04 21.29 22.33
N ALA A 228 7.31 22.10 21.55
CA ALA A 228 5.90 21.85 21.23
C ALA A 228 5.69 20.49 20.55
N LEU A 229 6.58 20.12 19.61
CA LEU A 229 6.55 18.79 18.98
C LEU A 229 6.81 17.66 20.00
N THR A 230 7.68 17.89 20.98
CA THR A 230 7.97 16.90 22.03
C THR A 230 6.80 16.76 22.99
N ALA A 231 6.13 17.85 23.36
CA ALA A 231 4.91 17.84 24.16
C ALA A 231 3.76 17.12 23.42
N VAL A 232 3.59 17.39 22.12
CA VAL A 232 2.60 16.68 21.28
C VAL A 232 2.91 15.19 21.21
N GLU A 233 4.18 14.80 21.06
CA GLU A 233 4.56 13.38 21.05
C GLU A 233 4.36 12.69 22.40
N LEU A 234 4.68 13.35 23.52
CA LEU A 234 4.42 12.85 24.87
C LEU A 234 2.91 12.72 25.13
N GLY A 235 2.14 13.75 24.80
CA GLY A 235 0.67 13.71 24.88
C GLY A 235 0.09 12.60 24.02
N SER A 236 0.64 12.40 22.81
CA SER A 236 0.22 11.31 21.93
C SER A 236 0.58 9.91 22.47
N ALA A 237 1.70 9.80 23.19
CA ALA A 237 2.12 8.56 23.82
C ALA A 237 1.26 8.24 25.04
N ALA A 238 0.98 9.23 25.88
CA ALA A 238 0.08 9.12 27.03
C ALA A 238 -1.34 8.77 26.60
N ALA A 239 -1.91 9.51 25.64
CA ALA A 239 -3.23 9.19 25.08
C ALA A 239 -3.26 7.80 24.44
N GLY A 240 -2.21 7.40 23.72
CA GLY A 240 -2.09 6.05 23.17
C GLY A 240 -2.03 4.95 24.24
N ALA A 241 -1.40 5.20 25.39
CA ALA A 241 -1.37 4.27 26.51
C ALA A 241 -2.73 4.20 27.22
N LEU A 242 -3.33 5.36 27.49
CA LEU A 242 -4.62 5.51 28.16
C LEU A 242 -5.80 4.97 27.35
N LEU A 243 -5.77 5.10 26.02
CA LEU A 243 -6.81 4.57 25.13
C LEU A 243 -6.51 3.14 24.67
N GLY A 244 -5.22 2.78 24.59
CA GLY A 244 -4.78 1.46 24.18
C GLY A 244 -5.09 0.37 25.21
N LEU A 245 -5.05 0.69 26.51
CA LEU A 245 -5.44 -0.21 27.60
C LEU A 245 -6.93 -0.61 27.54
N PRO A 246 -7.90 0.33 27.56
CA PRO A 246 -9.32 0.00 27.44
C PRO A 246 -9.65 -0.63 26.08
N ALA A 247 -9.02 -0.25 24.97
CA ALA A 247 -9.20 -0.95 23.70
C ALA A 247 -8.71 -2.41 23.77
N ARG A 248 -7.59 -2.68 24.46
CA ARG A 248 -7.08 -4.05 24.69
C ARG A 248 -7.94 -4.86 25.65
N LEU A 249 -8.59 -4.21 26.61
CA LEU A 249 -9.42 -4.86 27.63
C LEU A 249 -10.89 -5.03 27.19
N LEU A 250 -11.42 -4.14 26.35
CA LEU A 250 -12.82 -4.18 25.92
C LEU A 250 -12.98 -4.77 24.52
N VAL A 251 -12.13 -4.36 23.57
CA VAL A 251 -12.35 -4.66 22.15
C VAL A 251 -11.74 -6.02 21.77
N PHE A 252 -10.53 -6.32 22.24
CA PHE A 252 -9.85 -7.57 21.90
C PHE A 252 -10.51 -8.85 22.46
N PRO A 253 -11.06 -8.88 23.69
CA PRO A 253 -11.81 -10.03 24.18
C PRO A 253 -13.09 -10.27 23.39
N VAL A 254 -13.80 -9.19 23.00
CA VAL A 254 -14.99 -9.28 22.15
C VAL A 254 -14.65 -9.86 20.77
N PHE A 255 -13.60 -9.38 20.11
CA PHE A 255 -13.16 -9.95 18.82
C PHE A 255 -12.69 -11.41 18.95
N ARG A 256 -11.99 -11.76 20.04
CA ARG A 256 -11.60 -13.16 20.32
C ARG A 256 -12.82 -14.05 20.56
N TRP A 257 -13.84 -13.55 21.24
CA TRP A 257 -15.09 -14.28 21.46
C TRP A 257 -15.86 -14.49 20.14
N ILE A 258 -15.95 -13.45 19.29
CA ILE A 258 -16.55 -13.55 17.95
C ILE A 258 -15.80 -14.58 17.09
N ALA A 259 -14.47 -14.55 17.09
CA ALA A 259 -13.65 -15.49 16.33
C ALA A 259 -13.85 -16.94 16.81
N ARG A 260 -13.89 -17.18 18.13
CA ARG A 260 -14.19 -18.50 18.70
C ARG A 260 -15.59 -18.99 18.35
N ARG A 261 -16.59 -18.10 18.32
CA ARG A 261 -17.95 -18.45 17.87
C ARG A 261 -17.99 -18.86 16.40
N ARG A 262 -17.25 -18.17 15.52
CA ARG A 262 -17.14 -18.56 14.11
C ARG A 262 -16.49 -19.93 13.95
N GLN A 263 -15.36 -20.17 14.63
CA GLN A 263 -14.68 -21.47 14.61
C GLN A 263 -15.59 -22.61 15.11
N ARG A 264 -16.40 -22.38 16.15
CA ARG A 264 -17.38 -23.38 16.63
C ARG A 264 -18.49 -23.65 15.62
N LYS A 265 -19.00 -22.62 14.95
CA LYS A 265 -20.00 -22.79 13.88
C LYS A 265 -19.43 -23.54 12.67
N GLU A 266 -18.22 -23.21 12.26
CA GLU A 266 -17.51 -23.90 11.19
C GLU A 266 -17.24 -25.38 11.55
N ALA A 267 -16.87 -25.66 12.79
CA ALA A 267 -16.69 -27.04 13.28
C ALA A 267 -18.00 -27.84 13.34
N ALA A 268 -19.10 -27.22 13.78
CA ALA A 268 -20.43 -27.86 13.82
C ALA A 268 -20.97 -28.17 12.43
N ALA A 269 -20.88 -27.21 11.49
CA ALA A 269 -21.27 -27.41 10.11
C ALA A 269 -20.45 -28.52 9.43
N LYS A 270 -19.16 -28.62 9.77
CA LYS A 270 -18.29 -29.69 9.26
C LYS A 270 -18.67 -31.06 9.82
N ALA A 271 -19.05 -31.13 11.11
CA ALA A 271 -19.51 -32.37 11.76
C ALA A 271 -20.83 -32.87 11.15
N GLU A 272 -21.80 -31.98 10.89
CA GLU A 272 -23.07 -32.31 10.23
C GLU A 272 -22.87 -32.81 8.79
N SER A 273 -21.90 -32.25 8.05
CA SER A 273 -21.57 -32.72 6.69
C SER A 273 -20.81 -34.05 6.63
N SER A 274 -20.37 -34.56 7.78
CA SER A 274 -19.60 -35.81 7.91
C SER A 274 -20.37 -36.94 8.62
N ALA A 275 -21.63 -36.69 9.01
CA ALA A 275 -22.51 -37.73 9.52
C ALA A 275 -23.04 -38.55 8.33
N PRO A 276 -22.90 -39.90 8.35
CA PRO A 276 -23.36 -40.78 7.28
C PRO A 276 -24.89 -40.83 7.15
#